data_AF-A0A7D7ZF81-F1
#
_entry.id   AF-A0A7D7ZF81-F1
#
_cell.length_a   1.000
_cell.length_b   1.000
_cell.length_c   1.000
_cell.angle_alpha   90.00
_cell.angle_beta   90.00
_cell.angle_gamma   90.00
#
_symmetry.space_group_name_H-M   'P 1'
#
loop_
_entity.id
_entity.type
_entity.pdbx_description
1 polymer ?
#
loop_
_entity_poly.entity_id
_entity_poly.type
_entity_poly.pdbx_seq_one_letter_code
_entity_poly.pdbx_strand_id
1 'polypeptide(L)'
;MYKSKSTAICLISFLMLFSLIQTSQADLWEFIVEANVENKTARSGDTVVVTGTVVDQAYKSTRGIEILIRAGSETTKAFTSPEGAFRGEFTDFQRIPGTYIVNVIASWHGMTGMTSTQFQVKGDTTAGGAIIEKLSTDEAKKYLGSNEGDFEKNPIGHTLFKYYQELNNKLVKEKEKASKESEKQDLLNQQRTVAENLKNHALAKYNPDAGVYDGYQYEQYIHSLNPKNRDMITDQLNFTKNNFVDAQNIRDAILEKGGTYEEARQAYLDRVSISKEELDEFISGKSSDTSKNNKQSSEEEEKPKNQ
;
A
#
# COMPACT_ATOMS: atom_id res chain seq x y z
N MET A 1 77.75 -18.50 -56.77
CA MET A 1 76.41 -18.22 -57.34
C MET A 1 75.27 -19.02 -56.65
N TYR A 2 75.39 -19.38 -55.37
CA TYR A 2 74.38 -20.21 -54.65
C TYR A 2 73.74 -19.55 -53.40
N LYS A 3 74.29 -18.44 -52.89
CA LYS A 3 73.77 -17.77 -51.68
C LYS A 3 72.45 -17.01 -51.90
N SER A 4 72.22 -16.41 -53.08
CA SER A 4 71.01 -15.61 -53.34
C SER A 4 69.74 -16.43 -53.56
N LYS A 5 69.88 -17.68 -54.02
CA LYS A 5 68.74 -18.58 -54.24
C LYS A 5 68.15 -19.08 -52.92
N SER A 6 69.00 -19.34 -51.92
CA SER A 6 68.54 -19.82 -50.60
C SER A 6 67.80 -18.73 -49.82
N THR A 7 68.23 -17.47 -49.93
CA THR A 7 67.54 -16.34 -49.29
C THR A 7 66.20 -16.03 -49.95
N ALA A 8 66.08 -16.16 -51.28
CA ALA A 8 64.81 -15.98 -51.98
C ALA A 8 63.78 -17.07 -51.62
N ILE A 9 64.22 -18.32 -51.49
CA ILE A 9 63.36 -19.45 -51.11
C ILE A 9 62.89 -19.31 -49.66
N CYS A 10 63.76 -18.89 -48.74
CA CYS A 10 63.36 -18.60 -47.35
C CYS A 10 62.33 -17.47 -47.26
N LEU A 11 62.49 -16.40 -48.05
CA LEU A 11 61.60 -15.24 -48.00
C LEU A 11 60.23 -15.56 -48.59
N ILE A 12 60.16 -16.37 -49.66
CA ILE A 12 58.90 -16.88 -50.22
C ILE A 12 58.24 -17.87 -49.26
N SER A 13 59.00 -18.75 -48.62
CA SER A 13 58.47 -19.68 -47.62
C SER A 13 57.92 -18.96 -46.38
N PHE A 14 58.52 -17.83 -45.99
CA PHE A 14 58.04 -17.00 -44.89
C PHE A 14 56.80 -16.19 -45.28
N LEU A 15 56.70 -15.72 -46.52
CA LEU A 15 55.50 -15.02 -47.02
C LEU A 15 54.28 -15.95 -47.14
N MET A 16 54.50 -17.20 -47.53
CA MET A 16 53.44 -18.22 -47.62
C MET A 16 52.90 -18.66 -46.25
N LEU A 17 53.65 -18.46 -45.17
CA LEU A 17 53.19 -18.70 -43.79
C LEU A 17 52.18 -17.64 -43.32
N PHE A 18 52.22 -16.41 -43.86
CA PHE A 18 51.25 -15.36 -43.53
C PHE A 18 49.95 -15.44 -44.36
N SER A 19 49.97 -16.07 -45.54
CA SER A 19 48.76 -16.28 -46.35
C SER A 19 47.82 -17.37 -45.83
N LEU A 20 48.23 -18.11 -44.78
CA LEU A 20 47.43 -19.13 -44.12
C LEU A 20 46.81 -18.66 -42.81
N ILE A 21 46.90 -17.38 -42.47
CA ILE A 21 46.03 -16.80 -41.44
C ILE A 21 44.64 -16.74 -42.07
N GLN A 22 43.91 -17.85 -42.00
CA GLN A 22 42.48 -17.85 -42.17
C GLN A 22 41.97 -16.82 -41.16
N THR A 23 41.47 -15.70 -41.68
CA THR A 23 40.68 -14.76 -40.88
C THR A 23 39.41 -15.52 -40.51
N SER A 24 39.50 -16.31 -39.45
CA SER A 24 38.36 -16.90 -38.77
C SER A 24 37.55 -15.72 -38.23
N GLN A 25 36.63 -15.21 -39.05
CA GLN A 25 35.48 -14.54 -38.50
C GLN A 25 34.69 -15.64 -37.80
N ALA A 26 34.80 -15.70 -36.49
CA ALA A 26 33.86 -16.43 -35.68
C ALA A 26 32.52 -15.72 -35.85
N ASP A 27 31.67 -16.18 -36.77
CA ASP A 27 30.27 -15.83 -36.79
C ASP A 27 29.67 -16.38 -35.49
N LEU A 28 29.56 -15.51 -34.49
CA LEU A 28 28.94 -15.81 -33.22
C LEU A 28 27.47 -16.15 -33.48
N TRP A 29 27.11 -17.38 -33.12
CA TRP A 29 25.85 -18.05 -33.50
C TRP A 29 24.67 -17.66 -32.59
N GLU A 30 24.53 -16.37 -32.27
CA GLU A 30 23.54 -15.86 -31.32
C GLU A 30 22.89 -14.57 -31.83
N PHE A 31 21.56 -14.45 -31.65
CA PHE A 31 20.85 -13.21 -31.92
C PHE A 31 20.81 -12.30 -30.70
N ILE A 32 20.94 -11.00 -30.93
CA ILE A 32 20.66 -9.98 -29.91
C ILE A 32 19.19 -9.63 -30.04
N VAL A 33 18.44 -9.90 -28.97
CA VAL A 33 16.99 -9.63 -28.90
C VAL A 33 16.75 -8.52 -27.89
N GLU A 34 16.12 -7.45 -28.34
CA GLU A 34 15.61 -6.38 -27.47
C GLU A 34 14.08 -6.46 -27.45
N ALA A 35 13.49 -6.47 -26.27
CA ALA A 35 12.05 -6.59 -26.10
C ALA A 35 11.52 -5.59 -25.05
N ASN A 36 10.35 -5.04 -25.34
CA ASN A 36 9.63 -4.13 -24.46
C ASN A 36 8.14 -4.49 -24.46
N VAL A 37 7.44 -4.10 -23.40
CA VAL A 37 5.99 -4.20 -23.30
C VAL A 37 5.43 -2.79 -23.43
N GLU A 38 4.51 -2.58 -24.38
CA GLU A 38 3.95 -1.24 -24.64
C GLU A 38 3.34 -0.64 -23.36
N ASN A 39 2.58 -1.47 -22.63
CA ASN A 39 1.99 -1.11 -21.35
C ASN A 39 2.72 -1.83 -20.21
N LYS A 40 3.60 -1.13 -19.50
CA LYS A 40 4.25 -1.65 -18.28
C LYS A 40 3.26 -1.98 -17.15
N THR A 41 2.04 -1.48 -17.26
CA THR A 41 0.95 -1.77 -16.35
C THR A 41 -0.31 -2.09 -17.14
N ALA A 42 -0.90 -3.25 -16.89
CA ALA A 42 -2.16 -3.71 -17.48
C ALA A 42 -3.16 -4.07 -16.39
N ARG A 43 -4.46 -4.04 -16.68
CA ARG A 43 -5.50 -4.65 -15.85
C ARG A 43 -5.77 -6.07 -16.31
N SER A 44 -6.38 -6.89 -15.44
CA SER A 44 -6.83 -8.22 -15.84
C SER A 44 -7.84 -8.10 -16.99
N GLY A 45 -7.60 -8.84 -18.08
CA GLY A 45 -8.41 -8.80 -19.30
C GLY A 45 -7.98 -7.75 -20.34
N ASP A 46 -6.99 -6.92 -20.03
CA ASP A 46 -6.40 -6.02 -21.02
C ASP A 46 -5.56 -6.82 -22.05
N THR A 47 -5.37 -6.23 -23.22
CA THR A 47 -4.44 -6.77 -24.22
C THR A 47 -3.01 -6.35 -23.89
N VAL A 48 -2.13 -7.34 -23.73
CA VAL A 48 -0.69 -7.10 -23.48
C VAL A 48 0.05 -7.23 -24.80
N VAL A 49 0.71 -6.15 -25.21
CA VAL A 49 1.47 -6.10 -26.46
C VAL A 49 2.96 -6.08 -26.14
N VAL A 50 3.69 -7.03 -26.72
CA VAL A 50 5.13 -7.16 -26.62
C VAL A 50 5.73 -6.82 -27.98
N THR A 51 6.61 -5.83 -28.00
CA THR A 51 7.32 -5.37 -29.20
C THR A 51 8.81 -5.48 -29.00
N GLY A 52 9.56 -5.54 -30.09
CA GLY A 52 11.01 -5.61 -29.99
C GLY A 52 11.69 -5.73 -31.33
N THR A 53 13.01 -5.86 -31.29
CA THR A 53 13.86 -5.99 -32.47
C THR A 53 14.86 -7.12 -32.29
N VAL A 54 15.14 -7.82 -33.39
CA VAL A 54 16.18 -8.85 -33.45
C VAL A 54 17.24 -8.43 -34.44
N VAL A 55 18.47 -8.43 -33.97
CA VAL A 55 19.66 -8.10 -34.77
C VAL A 55 20.69 -9.21 -34.64
N ASP A 56 21.54 -9.32 -35.66
CA ASP A 56 22.76 -10.12 -35.57
C ASP A 56 23.82 -9.39 -34.70
N GLN A 57 24.98 -10.04 -34.52
CA GLN A 57 26.10 -9.50 -33.75
C GLN A 57 26.75 -8.26 -34.41
N ALA A 58 26.50 -8.03 -35.70
CA ALA A 58 26.90 -6.83 -36.41
C ALA A 58 25.82 -5.73 -36.33
N TYR A 59 24.80 -5.91 -35.48
CA TYR A 59 23.64 -5.02 -35.32
C TYR A 59 22.84 -4.82 -36.61
N LYS A 60 22.87 -5.80 -37.52
CA LYS A 60 22.05 -5.80 -38.72
C LYS A 60 20.73 -6.50 -38.46
N SER A 61 19.65 -5.83 -38.85
CA SER A 61 18.30 -6.36 -38.81
C SER A 61 18.18 -7.63 -39.65
N THR A 62 17.52 -8.65 -39.08
CA THR A 62 17.31 -9.94 -39.75
C THR A 62 15.82 -10.24 -39.86
N ARG A 63 15.36 -10.54 -41.09
CA ARG A 63 13.95 -10.76 -41.42
C ARG A 63 13.54 -12.22 -41.28
N GLY A 64 12.29 -12.47 -40.89
CA GLY A 64 11.67 -13.80 -40.93
C GLY A 64 12.13 -14.75 -39.82
N ILE A 65 12.75 -14.23 -38.76
CA ILE A 65 13.11 -15.02 -37.58
C ILE A 65 11.84 -15.37 -36.82
N GLU A 66 11.71 -16.64 -36.38
CA GLU A 66 10.59 -17.06 -35.52
C GLU A 66 10.83 -16.56 -34.09
N ILE A 67 9.85 -15.83 -33.56
CA ILE A 67 9.85 -15.29 -32.21
C ILE A 67 8.78 -16.00 -31.39
N LEU A 68 9.20 -16.65 -30.32
CA LEU A 68 8.32 -17.25 -29.32
C LEU A 68 8.26 -16.36 -28.09
N ILE A 69 7.08 -15.85 -27.77
CA ILE A 69 6.86 -14.94 -26.64
C ILE A 69 6.03 -15.69 -25.59
N ARG A 70 6.51 -15.75 -24.35
CA ARG A 70 5.88 -16.47 -23.24
C ARG A 70 5.63 -15.56 -22.06
N ALA A 71 4.40 -15.52 -21.57
CA ALA A 71 4.02 -14.78 -20.37
C ALA A 71 3.14 -15.68 -19.48
N GLY A 72 3.61 -16.04 -18.28
CA GLY A 72 2.89 -16.99 -17.43
C GLY A 72 2.71 -18.36 -18.10
N SER A 73 1.46 -18.81 -18.28
CA SER A 73 1.14 -20.06 -19.01
C SER A 73 0.78 -19.84 -20.48
N GLU A 74 0.82 -18.60 -20.97
CA GLU A 74 0.46 -18.27 -22.35
C GLU A 74 1.69 -18.15 -23.23
N THR A 75 1.54 -18.58 -24.48
CA THR A 75 2.59 -18.50 -25.50
C THR A 75 1.98 -17.96 -26.78
N THR A 76 2.63 -16.97 -27.37
CA THR A 76 2.29 -16.46 -28.71
C THR A 76 3.52 -16.52 -29.62
N LYS A 77 3.27 -16.51 -30.93
CA LYS A 77 4.31 -16.59 -31.96
C LYS A 77 4.24 -15.37 -32.86
N ALA A 78 5.39 -14.83 -33.22
CA ALA A 78 5.54 -13.73 -34.16
C ALA A 78 6.73 -13.98 -35.09
N PHE A 79 6.83 -13.21 -36.17
CA PHE A 79 7.98 -13.22 -37.07
C PHE A 79 8.54 -11.81 -37.24
N THR A 80 9.85 -11.69 -37.46
CA THR A 80 10.47 -10.39 -37.66
C THR A 80 10.17 -9.79 -39.03
N SER A 81 9.92 -8.48 -39.07
CA SER A 81 9.76 -7.66 -40.27
C SER A 81 11.09 -7.51 -41.03
N PRO A 82 11.11 -6.89 -42.24
CA PRO A 82 12.35 -6.56 -42.93
C PRO A 82 13.35 -5.73 -42.10
N GLU A 83 12.85 -4.93 -41.18
CA GLU A 83 13.61 -4.08 -40.25
C GLU A 83 14.03 -4.83 -38.98
N GLY A 84 13.73 -6.13 -38.87
CA GLY A 84 14.05 -6.96 -37.70
C GLY A 84 13.08 -6.77 -36.53
N ALA A 85 12.02 -5.97 -36.70
CA ALA A 85 11.04 -5.71 -35.65
C ALA A 85 10.01 -6.83 -35.53
N PHE A 86 9.55 -7.13 -34.31
CA PHE A 86 8.46 -8.07 -34.07
C PHE A 86 7.41 -7.45 -33.14
N ARG A 87 6.20 -7.99 -33.23
CA ARG A 87 5.07 -7.64 -32.37
C ARG A 87 4.24 -8.87 -32.07
N GLY A 88 4.03 -9.16 -30.79
CA GLY A 88 3.15 -10.22 -30.32
C GLY A 88 2.12 -9.68 -29.34
N GLU A 89 0.93 -10.26 -29.36
CA GLU A 89 -0.18 -9.84 -28.52
C GLU A 89 -0.71 -11.02 -27.70
N PHE A 90 -1.07 -10.72 -26.44
CA PHE A 90 -1.90 -11.56 -25.59
C PHE A 90 -3.22 -10.84 -25.40
N THR A 91 -4.25 -11.26 -26.13
CA THR A 91 -5.61 -10.72 -26.01
C THR A 91 -6.30 -11.31 -24.79
N ASP A 92 -7.03 -10.49 -24.03
CA ASP A 92 -7.76 -10.91 -22.83
C ASP A 92 -6.85 -11.62 -21.80
N PHE A 93 -5.76 -10.95 -21.41
CA PHE A 93 -4.79 -11.52 -20.47
C PHE A 93 -5.37 -11.53 -19.05
N GLN A 94 -6.12 -12.58 -18.73
CA GLN A 94 -6.79 -12.76 -17.43
C GLN A 94 -5.83 -13.38 -16.42
N ARG A 95 -5.24 -12.52 -15.59
CA ARG A 95 -4.26 -12.91 -14.58
C ARG A 95 -4.46 -12.17 -13.27
N ILE A 96 -4.00 -12.80 -12.18
CA ILE A 96 -4.03 -12.17 -10.87
C ILE A 96 -3.09 -10.95 -10.84
N PRO A 97 -3.37 -9.96 -9.98
CA PRO A 97 -2.48 -8.83 -9.80
C PRO A 97 -1.08 -9.29 -9.38
N GLY A 98 -0.04 -8.82 -10.07
CA GLY A 98 1.33 -9.30 -9.88
C GLY A 98 2.30 -8.79 -10.92
N THR A 99 3.59 -9.09 -10.76
CA THR A 99 4.62 -8.81 -11.78
C THR A 99 4.85 -10.06 -12.59
N TYR A 100 4.67 -9.95 -13.91
CA TYR A 100 4.84 -11.05 -14.85
C TYR A 100 6.10 -10.85 -15.67
N ILE A 101 6.87 -11.94 -15.81
CA ILE A 101 8.05 -11.99 -16.68
C ILE A 101 7.60 -12.51 -18.04
N VAL A 102 7.97 -11.76 -19.08
CA VAL A 102 7.80 -12.13 -20.47
C VAL A 102 9.14 -12.63 -20.99
N ASN A 103 9.19 -13.87 -21.43
CA ASN A 103 10.36 -14.44 -22.09
C ASN A 103 10.16 -14.38 -23.60
N VAL A 104 11.15 -13.82 -24.30
CA VAL A 104 11.17 -13.72 -25.76
C VAL A 104 12.33 -14.55 -26.27
N ILE A 105 12.04 -15.51 -27.14
CA ILE A 105 13.02 -16.44 -27.69
C ILE A 105 12.98 -16.30 -29.21
N ALA A 106 14.09 -15.89 -29.81
CA ALA A 106 14.31 -15.86 -31.24
C ALA A 106 14.99 -17.16 -31.67
N SER A 107 14.53 -17.76 -32.77
CA SER A 107 15.12 -18.98 -33.33
C SER A 107 15.07 -18.97 -34.85
N TRP A 108 16.21 -19.22 -35.50
CA TRP A 108 16.29 -19.37 -36.95
C TRP A 108 17.48 -20.25 -37.37
N HIS A 109 17.22 -21.33 -38.12
CA HIS A 109 18.24 -22.29 -38.60
C HIS A 109 19.33 -22.67 -37.57
N GLY A 110 18.92 -22.86 -36.31
CA GLY A 110 19.82 -23.26 -35.21
C GLY A 110 20.48 -22.09 -34.49
N MET A 111 20.38 -20.85 -34.97
CA MET A 111 20.74 -19.65 -34.21
C MET A 111 19.61 -19.31 -33.24
N THR A 112 19.98 -18.94 -32.01
CA THR A 112 19.01 -18.59 -30.96
C THR A 112 19.36 -17.26 -30.32
N GLY A 113 18.38 -16.58 -29.76
CA GLY A 113 18.59 -15.44 -28.86
C GLY A 113 17.46 -15.40 -27.84
N MET A 114 17.76 -14.94 -26.62
CA MET A 114 16.75 -14.87 -25.56
C MET A 114 16.88 -13.56 -24.79
N THR A 115 15.74 -12.96 -24.49
CA THR A 115 15.64 -11.83 -23.58
C THR A 115 14.40 -11.95 -22.72
N SER A 116 14.39 -11.27 -21.58
CA SER A 116 13.27 -11.23 -20.67
C SER A 116 12.92 -9.79 -20.35
N THR A 117 11.63 -9.47 -20.37
CA THR A 117 11.08 -8.19 -19.93
C THR A 117 9.96 -8.45 -18.91
N GLN A 118 9.43 -7.40 -18.30
CA GLN A 118 8.41 -7.54 -17.27
C GLN A 118 7.34 -6.47 -17.36
N PHE A 119 6.14 -6.81 -16.92
CA PHE A 119 5.01 -5.89 -16.77
C PHE A 119 4.21 -6.23 -15.51
N GLN A 120 3.44 -5.27 -15.04
CA GLN A 120 2.61 -5.42 -13.85
C GLN A 120 1.14 -5.55 -14.23
N VAL A 121 0.45 -6.55 -13.68
CA VAL A 121 -1.01 -6.64 -13.71
C VAL A 121 -1.56 -6.01 -12.43
N LYS A 122 -2.47 -5.04 -12.56
CA LYS A 122 -3.16 -4.39 -11.44
C LYS A 122 -4.62 -4.86 -11.35
N GLY A 123 -5.11 -4.98 -10.13
CA GLY A 123 -6.49 -5.34 -9.82
C GLY A 123 -6.62 -5.71 -8.34
N ASP A 124 -7.84 -6.06 -7.93
CA ASP A 124 -8.09 -6.54 -6.58
C ASP A 124 -7.64 -8.00 -6.47
N THR A 125 -6.86 -8.31 -5.43
CA THR A 125 -6.48 -9.69 -5.13
C THR A 125 -7.72 -10.42 -4.63
N THR A 126 -8.34 -11.22 -5.50
CA THR A 126 -9.40 -12.12 -5.09
C THR A 126 -8.85 -13.19 -4.14
N ALA A 127 -9.60 -13.49 -3.07
CA ALA A 127 -9.25 -14.57 -2.15
C ALA A 127 -9.11 -15.89 -2.94
N GLY A 128 -7.95 -16.54 -2.82
CA GLY A 128 -7.62 -17.73 -3.59
C GLY A 128 -7.23 -17.49 -5.05
N GLY A 129 -6.95 -16.25 -5.48
CA GLY A 129 -6.59 -15.92 -6.87
C GLY A 129 -5.45 -16.78 -7.43
N ALA A 130 -4.38 -17.00 -6.67
CA ALA A 130 -3.28 -17.86 -7.09
C ALA A 130 -3.67 -19.35 -7.23
N ILE A 131 -4.67 -19.80 -6.48
CA ILE A 131 -5.22 -21.16 -6.60
C ILE A 131 -6.14 -21.23 -7.82
N ILE A 132 -6.99 -20.21 -8.04
CA ILE A 132 -7.85 -20.07 -9.23
C ILE A 132 -6.99 -20.11 -10.49
N GLU A 133 -5.88 -19.40 -10.53
CA GLU A 133 -4.97 -19.40 -11.68
C GLU A 133 -4.44 -20.81 -11.99
N LYS A 134 -3.96 -21.53 -10.97
CA LYS A 134 -3.47 -22.91 -11.13
C LYS A 134 -4.56 -23.86 -11.61
N LEU A 135 -5.80 -23.67 -11.15
CA LEU A 135 -6.97 -24.48 -11.54
C LEU A 135 -7.55 -24.08 -12.91
N SER A 136 -7.18 -22.93 -13.45
CA SER A 136 -7.69 -22.42 -14.74
C SER A 136 -6.96 -23.02 -15.95
N THR A 137 -5.90 -23.79 -15.72
CA THR A 137 -5.15 -24.48 -16.78
C THR A 137 -5.97 -25.61 -17.40
N ASP A 138 -5.77 -25.88 -18.69
CA ASP A 138 -6.51 -26.96 -19.38
C ASP A 138 -6.18 -28.34 -18.82
N GLU A 139 -4.96 -28.52 -18.30
CA GLU A 139 -4.58 -29.73 -17.58
C GLU A 139 -5.39 -29.88 -16.30
N ALA A 140 -5.49 -28.84 -15.46
CA ALA A 140 -6.29 -28.88 -14.24
C ALA A 140 -7.77 -29.20 -14.53
N LYS A 141 -8.36 -28.59 -15.55
CA LYS A 141 -9.77 -28.85 -15.95
C LYS A 141 -10.03 -30.33 -16.24
N LYS A 142 -9.09 -31.01 -16.90
CA LYS A 142 -9.19 -32.44 -17.20
C LYS A 142 -9.29 -33.27 -15.93
N TYR A 143 -8.43 -33.01 -14.94
CA TYR A 143 -8.39 -33.77 -13.69
C TYR A 143 -9.54 -33.42 -12.74
N LEU A 144 -9.99 -32.16 -12.71
CA LEU A 144 -11.13 -31.73 -11.88
C LEU A 144 -12.46 -32.35 -12.31
N GLY A 145 -12.62 -32.63 -13.61
CA GLY A 145 -13.82 -33.28 -14.17
C GLY A 145 -13.77 -34.80 -14.24
N SER A 146 -12.69 -35.44 -13.77
CA SER A 146 -12.51 -36.89 -13.80
C SER A 146 -12.88 -37.55 -12.46
N ASN A 147 -13.04 -38.86 -12.45
CA ASN A 147 -13.21 -39.66 -11.23
C ASN A 147 -11.90 -40.35 -10.84
N GLU A 148 -11.75 -40.71 -9.56
CA GLU A 148 -10.55 -41.39 -9.07
C GLU A 148 -10.29 -42.72 -9.80
N GLY A 149 -11.36 -43.45 -10.13
CA GLY A 149 -11.32 -44.71 -10.87
C GLY A 149 -10.73 -44.61 -12.28
N ASP A 150 -10.73 -43.41 -12.88
CA ASP A 150 -10.20 -43.19 -14.23
C ASP A 150 -8.66 -43.28 -14.27
N PHE A 151 -8.00 -43.28 -13.10
CA PHE A 151 -6.55 -43.29 -12.95
C PHE A 151 -5.98 -44.51 -12.25
N GLU A 152 -6.78 -45.56 -11.99
CA GLU A 152 -6.32 -46.79 -11.30
C GLU A 152 -5.10 -47.43 -11.96
N LYS A 153 -5.00 -47.35 -13.30
CA LYS A 153 -3.89 -47.90 -14.09
C LYS A 153 -2.79 -46.88 -14.39
N ASN A 154 -2.90 -45.65 -13.90
CA ASN A 154 -1.96 -44.56 -14.16
C ASN A 154 -1.57 -43.85 -12.84
N PRO A 155 -0.46 -44.25 -12.20
CA PRO A 155 -0.04 -43.69 -10.90
C PRO A 155 0.30 -42.19 -10.98
N ILE A 156 0.79 -41.71 -12.12
CA ILE A 156 1.06 -40.28 -12.35
C ILE A 156 -0.26 -39.51 -12.44
N GLY A 157 -1.21 -40.06 -13.20
CA GLY A 157 -2.55 -39.49 -13.32
C GLY A 157 -3.29 -39.41 -11.98
N HIS A 158 -3.17 -40.44 -11.14
CA HIS A 158 -3.75 -40.47 -9.79
C HIS A 158 -3.15 -39.38 -8.89
N THR A 159 -1.83 -39.19 -8.96
CA THR A 159 -1.13 -38.13 -8.21
C THR A 159 -1.59 -36.73 -8.64
N LEU A 160 -1.70 -36.48 -9.94
CA LEU A 160 -2.16 -35.20 -10.48
C LEU A 160 -3.64 -34.95 -10.14
N PHE A 161 -4.48 -35.98 -10.24
CA PHE A 161 -5.87 -35.92 -9.82
C PHE A 161 -5.99 -35.47 -8.35
N LYS A 162 -5.28 -36.15 -7.44
CA LYS A 162 -5.28 -35.81 -6.02
C LYS A 162 -4.80 -34.39 -5.77
N TYR A 163 -3.72 -33.98 -6.43
CA TYR A 163 -3.16 -32.63 -6.32
C TYR A 163 -4.19 -31.54 -6.69
N TYR A 164 -4.86 -31.68 -7.83
CA TYR A 164 -5.86 -30.70 -8.27
C TYR A 164 -7.11 -30.70 -7.39
N GLN A 165 -7.54 -31.85 -6.88
CA GLN A 165 -8.64 -31.93 -5.92
C GLN A 165 -8.30 -31.27 -4.57
N GLU A 166 -7.07 -31.46 -4.08
CA GLU A 166 -6.60 -30.78 -2.86
C GLU A 166 -6.54 -29.26 -3.04
N LEU A 167 -6.09 -28.78 -4.20
CA LEU A 167 -6.11 -27.36 -4.54
C LEU A 167 -7.54 -26.80 -4.56
N ASN A 168 -8.48 -27.51 -5.18
CA ASN A 168 -9.88 -27.10 -5.22
C ASN A 168 -10.49 -27.02 -3.81
N ASN A 169 -10.22 -28.01 -2.95
CA ASN A 169 -10.64 -27.98 -1.55
C ASN A 169 -10.05 -26.80 -0.76
N LYS A 170 -8.79 -26.42 -1.02
CA LYS A 170 -8.17 -25.22 -0.43
C LYS A 170 -8.89 -23.95 -0.89
N LEU A 171 -9.23 -23.84 -2.18
CA LEU A 171 -9.97 -22.71 -2.72
C LEU A 171 -11.35 -22.57 -2.04
N VAL A 172 -12.09 -23.67 -1.89
CA VAL A 172 -13.40 -23.65 -1.20
C VAL A 172 -13.25 -23.14 0.23
N LYS A 173 -12.28 -23.66 0.99
CA LYS A 173 -12.01 -23.22 2.36
C LYS A 173 -11.64 -21.74 2.46
N GLU A 174 -10.85 -21.22 1.51
CA GLU A 174 -10.50 -19.80 1.47
C GLU A 174 -11.71 -18.91 1.18
N LYS A 175 -12.57 -19.31 0.25
CA LYS A 175 -13.82 -18.61 -0.04
C LYS A 175 -14.77 -18.60 1.16
N GLU A 176 -14.92 -19.72 1.86
CA GLU A 176 -15.73 -19.78 3.09
C GLU A 176 -15.19 -18.87 4.19
N LYS A 177 -13.87 -18.82 4.38
CA LYS A 177 -13.24 -17.90 5.34
C LYS A 177 -13.50 -16.45 4.98
N ALA A 178 -13.35 -16.08 3.70
CA ALA A 178 -13.62 -14.73 3.22
C ALA A 178 -15.09 -14.33 3.43
N SER A 179 -16.05 -15.24 3.15
CA SER A 179 -17.49 -15.00 3.41
C SER A 179 -17.76 -14.76 4.89
N LYS A 180 -17.24 -15.61 5.77
CA LYS A 180 -17.42 -15.47 7.22
C LYS A 180 -16.84 -14.16 7.76
N GLU A 181 -15.72 -13.70 7.22
CA GLU A 181 -15.13 -12.44 7.62
C GLU A 181 -15.95 -11.24 7.15
N SER A 182 -16.49 -11.29 5.92
CA SER A 182 -17.44 -10.30 5.43
C SER A 182 -18.71 -10.24 6.28
N GLU A 183 -19.32 -11.38 6.60
CA GLU A 183 -20.52 -11.47 7.44
C GLU A 183 -20.29 -10.89 8.84
N LYS A 184 -19.14 -11.16 9.45
CA LYS A 184 -18.76 -10.55 10.74
C LYS A 184 -18.64 -9.03 10.63
N GLN A 185 -18.03 -8.53 9.56
CA GLN A 185 -17.87 -7.11 9.33
C GLN A 185 -19.23 -6.42 9.16
N ASP A 186 -20.15 -7.04 8.43
CA ASP A 186 -21.52 -6.56 8.26
C ASP A 186 -22.28 -6.52 9.60
N LEU A 187 -22.13 -7.57 10.42
CA LEU A 187 -22.72 -7.62 11.77
C LEU A 187 -22.16 -6.52 12.67
N LEU A 188 -20.84 -6.28 12.66
CA LEU A 188 -20.22 -5.19 13.41
C LEU A 188 -20.72 -3.81 12.95
N ASN A 189 -20.87 -3.62 11.64
CA ASN A 189 -21.42 -2.39 11.09
C ASN A 189 -22.89 -2.19 11.51
N GLN A 190 -23.70 -3.24 11.47
CA GLN A 190 -25.09 -3.18 11.98
C GLN A 190 -25.13 -2.82 13.47
N GLN A 191 -24.27 -3.43 14.29
CA GLN A 191 -24.16 -3.11 15.71
C GLN A 191 -23.76 -1.65 15.95
N ARG A 192 -22.82 -1.11 15.16
CA ARG A 192 -22.43 0.32 15.21
C ARG A 192 -23.62 1.22 14.87
N THR A 193 -24.33 0.94 13.80
CA THR A 193 -25.52 1.72 13.40
C THR A 193 -26.59 1.70 14.49
N VAL A 194 -26.86 0.54 15.10
CA VAL A 194 -27.80 0.43 16.23
C VAL A 194 -27.32 1.24 17.43
N ALA A 195 -26.05 1.15 17.79
CA ALA A 195 -25.47 1.91 18.90
C ALA A 195 -25.52 3.42 18.65
N GLU A 196 -25.23 3.88 17.42
CA GLU A 196 -25.34 5.28 17.02
C GLU A 196 -26.78 5.77 17.08
N ASN A 197 -27.74 4.97 16.61
CA ASN A 197 -29.16 5.33 16.70
C ASN A 197 -29.63 5.43 18.15
N LEU A 198 -29.23 4.49 19.02
CA LEU A 198 -29.54 4.55 20.45
C LEU A 198 -28.90 5.77 21.12
N LYS A 199 -27.63 6.08 20.79
CA LYS A 199 -26.94 7.28 21.25
C LYS A 199 -27.70 8.54 20.81
N ASN A 200 -28.03 8.66 19.53
CA ASN A 200 -28.72 9.83 18.99
C ASN A 200 -30.12 9.99 19.59
N HIS A 201 -30.85 8.88 19.80
CA HIS A 201 -32.13 8.89 20.51
C HIS A 201 -31.97 9.33 21.97
N ALA A 202 -30.92 8.88 22.67
CA ALA A 202 -30.62 9.35 24.02
C ALA A 202 -30.26 10.84 24.04
N LEU A 203 -29.44 11.32 23.10
CA LEU A 203 -29.11 12.74 22.95
C LEU A 203 -30.38 13.57 22.70
N ALA A 204 -31.29 13.12 21.83
CA ALA A 204 -32.54 13.84 21.56
C ALA A 204 -33.51 13.81 22.75
N LYS A 205 -33.65 12.66 23.43
CA LYS A 205 -34.59 12.49 24.55
C LYS A 205 -34.16 13.24 25.81
N TYR A 206 -32.89 13.13 26.15
CA TYR A 206 -32.35 13.72 27.37
C TYR A 206 -31.86 15.15 27.15
N ASN A 207 -31.68 15.57 25.89
CA ASN A 207 -31.05 16.82 25.48
C ASN A 207 -29.96 17.24 26.48
N PRO A 208 -28.98 16.35 26.71
CA PRO A 208 -28.04 16.53 27.81
C PRO A 208 -27.21 17.77 27.49
N ASP A 209 -27.60 18.87 28.11
CA ASP A 209 -26.83 20.09 28.09
C ASP A 209 -25.62 19.89 29.02
N ALA A 210 -24.64 20.76 28.88
CA ALA A 210 -23.39 20.72 29.60
C ALA A 210 -23.54 20.94 31.13
N GLY A 211 -24.76 21.19 31.59
CA GLY A 211 -25.09 21.61 32.94
C GLY A 211 -24.81 23.11 33.10
N VAL A 212 -25.73 23.82 33.74
CA VAL A 212 -25.50 25.20 34.15
C VAL A 212 -24.92 25.17 35.56
N TYR A 213 -23.62 25.47 35.69
CA TYR A 213 -22.94 25.61 36.99
C TYR A 213 -23.31 26.96 37.65
N ASP A 214 -24.60 27.16 37.90
CA ASP A 214 -25.16 28.40 38.45
C ASP A 214 -26.52 28.15 39.14
N GLY A 215 -27.03 29.15 39.85
CA GLY A 215 -28.35 29.15 40.45
C GLY A 215 -28.40 28.73 41.92
N TYR A 216 -29.62 28.51 42.43
CA TYR A 216 -29.88 28.39 43.86
C TYR A 216 -29.08 27.28 44.56
N GLN A 217 -28.82 26.15 43.87
CA GLN A 217 -28.04 25.05 44.44
C GLN A 217 -26.55 25.40 44.59
N TYR A 218 -25.99 26.15 43.65
CA TYR A 218 -24.62 26.66 43.74
C TYR A 218 -24.49 27.64 44.92
N GLU A 219 -25.41 28.61 45.00
CA GLU A 219 -25.46 29.59 46.09
C GLU A 219 -25.58 28.91 47.46
N GLN A 220 -26.46 27.91 47.59
CA GLN A 220 -26.59 27.14 48.84
C GLN A 220 -25.31 26.40 49.20
N TYR A 221 -24.64 25.78 48.21
CA TYR A 221 -23.37 25.11 48.44
C TYR A 221 -22.32 26.11 48.95
N ILE A 222 -22.12 27.24 48.28
CA ILE A 222 -21.15 28.28 48.69
C ILE A 222 -21.45 28.81 50.10
N HIS A 223 -22.73 29.08 50.42
CA HIS A 223 -23.13 29.53 51.75
C HIS A 223 -22.91 28.48 52.85
N SER A 224 -22.97 27.19 52.52
CA SER A 224 -22.72 26.09 53.46
C SER A 224 -21.22 25.90 53.78
N LEU A 225 -20.32 26.46 52.96
CA LEU A 225 -18.87 26.33 53.16
C LEU A 225 -18.38 27.14 54.37
N ASN A 226 -17.31 26.63 55.00
CA ASN A 226 -16.60 27.32 56.07
C ASN A 226 -16.09 28.68 55.58
N PRO A 227 -16.39 29.79 56.28
CA PRO A 227 -15.97 31.14 55.87
C PRO A 227 -14.48 31.29 55.58
N LYS A 228 -13.61 30.54 56.29
CA LYS A 228 -12.16 30.62 56.10
C LYS A 228 -11.67 30.12 54.74
N ASN A 229 -12.40 29.20 54.12
CA ASN A 229 -12.00 28.54 52.87
C ASN A 229 -12.98 28.84 51.73
N ARG A 230 -14.04 29.60 51.99
CA ARG A 230 -15.12 29.90 51.05
C ARG A 230 -14.58 30.55 49.79
N ASP A 231 -13.80 31.62 49.95
CA ASP A 231 -13.26 32.38 48.81
C ASP A 231 -12.35 31.52 47.93
N MET A 232 -11.50 30.68 48.53
CA MET A 232 -10.62 29.76 47.80
C MET A 232 -11.42 28.74 46.98
N ILE A 233 -12.45 28.14 47.58
CA ILE A 233 -13.29 27.14 46.91
C ILE A 233 -14.14 27.80 45.82
N THR A 234 -14.67 29.00 46.07
CA THR A 234 -15.39 29.79 45.06
C THR A 234 -14.48 30.11 43.87
N ASP A 235 -13.22 30.51 44.11
CA ASP A 235 -12.26 30.79 43.06
C ASP A 235 -11.90 29.54 42.24
N GLN A 236 -11.70 28.39 42.89
CA GLN A 236 -11.49 27.11 42.21
C GLN A 236 -12.67 26.71 41.32
N LEU A 237 -13.90 26.87 41.82
CA LEU A 237 -15.11 26.56 41.07
C LEU A 237 -15.29 27.50 39.88
N ASN A 238 -15.07 28.79 40.07
CA ASN A 238 -15.14 29.79 39.00
C ASN A 238 -14.08 29.54 37.93
N PHE A 239 -12.85 29.20 38.32
CA PHE A 239 -11.80 28.83 37.37
C PHE A 239 -12.19 27.61 36.54
N THR A 240 -12.68 26.55 37.19
CA THR A 240 -13.13 25.32 36.52
C THR A 240 -14.30 25.59 35.58
N LYS A 241 -15.29 26.41 36.00
CA LYS A 241 -16.44 26.84 35.20
C LYS A 241 -15.99 27.60 33.95
N ASN A 242 -15.14 28.61 34.12
CA ASN A 242 -14.65 29.42 33.00
C ASN A 242 -13.84 28.58 32.02
N ASN A 243 -12.99 27.68 32.52
CA ASN A 243 -12.22 26.77 31.68
C ASN A 243 -13.12 25.87 30.82
N PHE A 244 -14.19 25.34 31.41
CA PHE A 244 -15.15 24.52 30.70
C PHE A 244 -15.89 25.30 29.60
N VAL A 245 -16.34 26.52 29.90
CA VAL A 245 -16.97 27.42 28.90
C VAL A 245 -15.99 27.77 27.78
N ASP A 246 -14.75 28.10 28.10
CA ASP A 246 -13.71 28.38 27.11
C ASP A 246 -13.47 27.19 26.19
N ALA A 247 -13.40 25.97 26.74
CA ALA A 247 -13.22 24.76 25.97
C ALA A 247 -14.36 24.54 24.97
N GLN A 248 -15.61 24.80 25.37
CA GLN A 248 -16.77 24.75 24.48
C GLN A 248 -16.65 25.78 23.36
N ASN A 249 -16.31 27.03 23.69
CA ASN A 249 -16.14 28.09 22.70
C ASN A 249 -15.04 27.75 21.68
N ILE A 250 -13.92 27.16 22.12
CA ILE A 250 -12.84 26.71 21.24
C ILE A 250 -13.32 25.60 20.30
N ARG A 251 -14.02 24.59 20.83
CA ARG A 251 -14.59 23.50 20.04
C ARG A 251 -15.52 24.03 18.96
N ASP A 252 -16.46 24.88 19.35
CA ASP A 252 -17.50 25.39 18.47
C ASP A 252 -16.90 26.31 17.39
N ALA A 253 -15.90 27.12 17.74
CA ALA A 253 -15.15 27.94 16.79
C ALA A 253 -14.36 27.11 15.75
N ILE A 254 -13.84 25.94 16.12
CA ILE A 254 -13.17 25.03 15.17
C ILE A 254 -14.18 24.43 14.20
N LEU A 255 -15.34 23.99 14.72
CA LEU A 255 -16.42 23.43 13.90
C LEU A 255 -16.99 24.47 12.92
N GLU A 256 -17.22 25.71 13.37
CA GLU A 256 -17.72 26.80 12.53
C GLU A 256 -16.75 27.20 11.41
N LYS A 257 -15.43 27.10 11.65
CA LYS A 257 -14.39 27.35 10.64
C LYS A 257 -14.19 26.20 9.65
N GLY A 258 -14.97 25.12 9.77
CA GLY A 258 -14.89 23.95 8.90
C GLY A 258 -13.80 22.94 9.28
N GLY A 259 -13.28 23.02 10.51
CA GLY A 259 -12.36 22.02 11.06
C GLY A 259 -13.03 20.67 11.29
N THR A 260 -12.23 19.62 11.48
CA THR A 260 -12.76 18.27 11.72
C THR A 260 -13.29 18.11 13.15
N TYR A 261 -14.21 17.17 13.35
CA TYR A 261 -14.73 16.85 14.68
C TYR A 261 -13.63 16.38 15.64
N GLU A 262 -12.65 15.61 15.16
CA GLU A 262 -11.55 15.14 16.00
C GLU A 262 -10.62 16.27 16.44
N GLU A 263 -10.34 17.25 15.58
CA GLU A 263 -9.58 18.45 15.94
C GLU A 263 -10.32 19.28 17.00
N ALA A 264 -11.63 19.50 16.79
CA ALA A 264 -12.46 20.23 17.75
C ALA A 264 -12.52 19.53 19.11
N ARG A 265 -12.62 18.19 19.09
CA ARG A 265 -12.65 17.35 20.30
C ARG A 265 -11.31 17.37 21.03
N GLN A 266 -10.19 17.29 20.33
CA GLN A 266 -8.88 17.31 20.94
C GLN A 266 -8.63 18.66 21.63
N ALA A 267 -8.91 19.76 20.94
CA ALA A 267 -8.76 21.11 21.51
C ALA A 267 -9.65 21.34 22.74
N TYR A 268 -10.87 20.78 22.73
CA TYR A 268 -11.73 20.76 23.92
C TYR A 268 -11.07 19.99 25.06
N LEU A 269 -10.63 18.75 24.84
CA LEU A 269 -10.04 17.91 25.89
C LEU A 269 -8.77 18.55 26.47
N ASP A 270 -7.89 19.07 25.61
CA ASP A 270 -6.66 19.75 26.03
C ASP A 270 -6.96 20.94 26.94
N ARG A 271 -8.03 21.70 26.65
CA ARG A 271 -8.44 22.84 27.49
C ARG A 271 -9.07 22.37 28.81
N VAL A 272 -9.94 21.37 28.80
CA VAL A 272 -10.63 20.90 30.02
C VAL A 272 -9.69 20.12 30.96
N SER A 273 -8.64 19.50 30.43
CA SER A 273 -7.63 18.76 31.19
C SER A 273 -6.65 19.68 31.91
N ILE A 274 -7.11 20.32 32.99
CA ILE A 274 -6.25 21.08 33.91
C ILE A 274 -5.59 20.12 34.90
N SER A 275 -4.28 20.25 35.07
CA SER A 275 -3.52 19.57 36.12
C SER A 275 -3.77 20.17 37.50
N LYS A 276 -3.47 19.41 38.57
CA LYS A 276 -3.57 19.94 39.93
C LYS A 276 -2.60 21.10 40.14
N GLU A 277 -1.42 21.00 39.54
CA GLU A 277 -0.35 21.97 39.60
C GLU A 277 -0.79 23.33 39.03
N GLU A 278 -1.46 23.35 37.87
CA GLU A 278 -1.98 24.58 37.26
C GLU A 278 -3.10 25.22 38.11
N LEU A 279 -3.94 24.39 38.74
CA LEU A 279 -4.99 24.85 39.64
C LEU A 279 -4.39 25.49 40.91
N ASP A 280 -3.37 24.86 41.49
CA ASP A 280 -2.66 25.36 42.67
C ASP A 280 -1.87 26.65 42.35
N GLU A 281 -1.29 26.77 41.15
CA GLU A 281 -0.63 28.00 40.65
C GLU A 281 -1.61 29.17 40.54
N PHE A 282 -2.81 28.94 39.96
CA PHE A 282 -3.85 29.96 39.86
C PHE A 282 -4.26 30.52 41.24
N ILE A 283 -4.45 29.64 42.22
CA ILE A 283 -4.88 30.02 43.58
C ILE A 283 -3.77 30.78 44.31
N SER A 284 -2.52 30.30 44.21
CA SER A 284 -1.37 30.94 44.86
C SER A 284 -1.09 32.33 44.28
N GLY A 285 -1.22 32.50 42.96
CA GLY A 285 -1.13 33.80 42.27
C GLY A 285 -2.12 34.82 42.81
N LYS A 286 -3.40 34.45 42.96
CA LYS A 286 -4.44 35.34 43.51
C LYS A 286 -4.20 35.75 44.96
N SER A 287 -3.71 34.83 45.80
CA SER A 287 -3.40 35.12 47.22
C SER A 287 -2.29 36.17 47.39
N SER A 288 -1.39 36.27 46.40
CA SER A 288 -0.29 37.24 46.38
C SER A 288 -0.75 38.66 46.01
N ASP A 289 -1.81 38.80 45.20
CA ASP A 289 -2.38 40.09 44.81
C ASP A 289 -3.32 40.66 45.87
N THR A 290 -4.09 39.82 46.57
CA THR A 290 -4.91 40.25 47.72
C THR A 290 -4.03 40.77 48.87
N SER A 291 -2.83 40.21 49.03
CA SER A 291 -1.84 40.65 50.04
C SER A 291 -1.19 42.01 49.70
N LYS A 292 -1.18 42.43 48.42
CA LYS A 292 -0.69 43.76 48.01
C LYS A 292 -1.72 44.85 48.26
N ASN A 293 -3.01 44.58 48.01
CA ASN A 293 -4.07 45.55 48.29
C ASN A 293 -4.32 45.77 49.80
N ASN A 294 -4.13 44.76 50.64
CA ASN A 294 -4.29 44.91 52.10
C ASN A 294 -3.14 45.66 52.79
N LYS A 295 -1.99 45.87 52.13
CA LYS A 295 -0.90 46.73 52.65
C LYS A 295 -1.11 48.21 52.34
N GLN A 296 -1.95 48.55 51.36
CA GLN A 296 -2.17 49.94 50.97
C GLN A 296 -3.35 50.58 51.73
N SER A 297 -4.28 49.76 52.28
CA SER A 297 -5.39 50.24 53.11
C SER A 297 -5.04 50.43 54.59
N SER A 298 -3.92 49.89 55.09
CA SER A 298 -3.53 49.98 56.50
C SER A 298 -2.51 51.08 56.81
N GLU A 299 -2.02 51.82 55.81
CA GLU A 299 -1.12 52.97 55.98
C GLU A 299 -1.86 54.33 56.07
N GLU A 300 -3.19 54.39 55.92
CA GLU A 300 -3.95 55.65 55.91
C GLU A 300 -4.82 55.92 57.16
N GLU A 301 -4.91 54.99 58.11
CA GLU A 301 -5.65 55.19 59.39
C GLU A 301 -4.77 54.99 60.64
N GLU A 302 -3.58 55.61 60.70
CA GLU A 302 -2.95 55.91 62.00
C GLU A 302 -1.97 57.09 61.90
N LYS A 303 -2.52 58.31 61.88
CA LYS A 303 -1.80 59.50 62.36
C LYS A 303 -2.52 60.12 63.55
N PRO A 304 -1.97 60.05 64.77
CA PRO A 304 -2.39 60.91 65.86
C PRO A 304 -1.85 62.32 65.61
N LYS A 305 -2.74 63.32 65.58
CA LYS A 305 -2.36 64.73 65.81
C LYS A 305 -2.52 65.01 67.30
N ASN A 306 -1.39 65.21 67.97
CA ASN A 306 -1.33 65.90 69.26
C ASN A 306 -0.51 67.19 69.07
N GLN A 307 -0.97 68.24 69.75
CA GLN A 307 -0.59 69.67 69.71
C GLN A 307 -1.23 70.51 68.60
#